data_AF-A0A5E4G127-F1
#
_entry.id   AF-A0A5E4G127-F1
#
_cell.length_a   1.000
_cell.length_b   1.000
_cell.length_c   1.000
_cell.angle_alpha   90.00
_cell.angle_beta   90.00
_cell.angle_gamma   90.00
#
_symmetry.space_group_name_H-M   'P 1'
#
loop_
_entity.id
_entity.type
_entity.pdbx_description
1 polymer ?
#
loop_
_entity_poly.entity_id
_entity_poly.type
_entity_poly.pdbx_seq_one_letter_code
_entity_poly.pdbx_strand_id
1 'polypeptide(L)'
;MGRPLKELVEFPEYFTYSLESRIKPRYQRLQSKEIRCSLKWFLNCSDQRFEERLQGEYIETETPGPLFCMGGKLELPGNEMVSDEEDESDDEVLYRRTVSL
;
A
#
# COMPACT_ATOMS: atom_id res chain seq x y z
N MET A 1 -12.92 -17.88 -18.96
CA MET A 1 -13.09 -16.70 -18.11
C MET A 1 -13.78 -17.04 -16.80
N GLY A 2 -14.86 -17.85 -16.79
CA GLY A 2 -15.41 -18.44 -15.55
C GLY A 2 -15.80 -17.43 -14.44
N ARG A 3 -15.92 -16.16 -14.79
CA ARG A 3 -16.17 -15.05 -13.88
C ARG A 3 -17.66 -14.81 -13.70
N PRO A 4 -18.08 -14.28 -12.54
CA PRO A 4 -19.49 -13.97 -12.29
C PRO A 4 -20.01 -12.90 -13.25
N LEU A 5 -21.27 -13.03 -13.66
CA LEU A 5 -21.94 -12.09 -14.57
C LEU A 5 -22.03 -10.67 -13.98
N LYS A 6 -22.05 -10.56 -12.65
CA LYS A 6 -22.10 -9.29 -11.91
C LYS A 6 -21.00 -8.31 -12.33
N GLU A 7 -19.79 -8.81 -12.63
CA GLU A 7 -18.68 -7.96 -13.08
C GLU A 7 -18.96 -7.29 -14.44
N LEU A 8 -19.73 -7.93 -15.32
CA LEU A 8 -20.11 -7.34 -16.61
C LEU A 8 -21.16 -6.24 -16.46
N VAL A 9 -22.01 -6.34 -15.44
CA VAL A 9 -22.99 -5.29 -15.09
C VAL A 9 -22.27 -4.09 -14.51
N GLU A 10 -21.26 -4.31 -13.66
CA GLU A 10 -20.43 -3.25 -13.08
C GLU A 10 -19.48 -2.60 -14.10
N PHE A 11 -19.05 -3.34 -15.11
CA PHE A 11 -18.11 -2.87 -16.14
C PHE A 11 -18.61 -3.23 -17.56
N PRO A 12 -19.64 -2.53 -18.07
CA PRO A 12 -20.23 -2.80 -19.38
C PRO A 12 -19.28 -2.50 -20.54
N GLU A 13 -18.29 -1.61 -20.31
CA GLU A 13 -17.22 -1.30 -21.26
C GLU A 13 -16.41 -2.54 -21.68
N TYR A 14 -16.50 -3.65 -20.95
CA TYR A 14 -15.91 -4.94 -21.32
C TYR A 14 -16.16 -5.29 -22.80
N PHE A 15 -17.38 -5.06 -23.30
CA PHE A 15 -17.77 -5.41 -24.68
C PHE A 15 -17.14 -4.52 -25.74
N THR A 16 -16.53 -3.40 -25.36
CA THR A 16 -15.81 -2.51 -26.28
C THR A 16 -14.41 -3.03 -26.62
N TYR A 17 -13.87 -3.96 -25.83
CA TYR A 17 -12.55 -4.52 -26.04
C TYR A 17 -12.59 -5.79 -26.87
N SER A 18 -11.60 -5.95 -27.74
CA SER A 18 -11.44 -7.14 -28.56
C SER A 18 -11.08 -8.38 -27.73
N LEU A 19 -11.81 -9.47 -27.95
CA LEU A 19 -11.59 -10.74 -27.25
C LEU A 19 -10.21 -11.33 -27.54
N GLU A 20 -9.83 -11.44 -28.81
CA GLU A 20 -8.57 -12.08 -29.23
C GLU A 20 -7.34 -11.24 -28.92
N SER A 21 -7.39 -9.93 -29.20
CA SER A 21 -6.20 -9.08 -29.11
C SER A 21 -5.95 -8.51 -27.72
N ARG A 22 -6.98 -8.34 -26.88
CA ARG A 22 -6.83 -7.71 -25.55
C ARG A 22 -7.26 -8.61 -24.41
N ILE A 23 -8.49 -9.11 -24.43
CA ILE A 23 -9.06 -9.77 -23.26
C ILE A 23 -8.36 -11.12 -22.98
N LYS A 24 -8.30 -12.02 -23.97
CA LYS A 24 -7.67 -13.34 -23.84
C LYS A 24 -6.19 -13.27 -23.41
N PRO A 25 -5.29 -12.52 -24.09
CA PRO A 25 -3.87 -12.53 -23.74
C PRO A 25 -3.62 -11.97 -22.33
N ARG A 26 -4.33 -10.91 -21.94
CA ARG A 26 -4.21 -10.35 -20.57
C ARG A 26 -4.71 -11.32 -19.51
N TYR A 27 -5.83 -12.00 -19.75
CA TYR A 27 -6.37 -12.99 -18.81
C TYR A 27 -5.49 -14.23 -18.65
N GLN A 28 -4.82 -14.68 -19.72
CA GLN A 28 -3.83 -15.76 -19.63
C GLN A 28 -2.63 -15.37 -18.77
N ARG A 29 -2.12 -14.14 -18.93
CA ARG A 29 -1.04 -13.62 -18.08
C ARG A 29 -1.46 -13.55 -16.61
N LEU A 30 -2.67 -13.07 -16.31
CA LEU A 30 -3.19 -13.03 -14.95
C LEU A 30 -3.28 -14.42 -14.32
N GLN A 31 -3.75 -15.43 -15.07
CA GLN A 31 -3.79 -16.81 -14.59
C GLN A 31 -2.40 -17.37 -14.30
N SER A 32 -1.41 -17.09 -15.15
CA SER A 32 -0.03 -17.58 -14.92
C SER A 32 0.62 -17.05 -13.64
N LYS A 33 0.17 -15.88 -13.17
CA LYS A 33 0.64 -15.24 -11.93
C LYS A 33 -0.34 -15.40 -10.75
N GLU A 34 -1.43 -16.12 -10.94
CA GLU A 34 -2.52 -16.29 -9.95
C GLU A 34 -3.09 -14.97 -9.40
N ILE A 35 -3.12 -13.91 -10.22
CA ILE A 35 -3.59 -12.59 -9.78
C ILE A 35 -5.11 -12.50 -9.94
N ARG A 36 -5.80 -12.16 -8.83
CA ARG A 36 -7.24 -11.91 -8.81
C ARG A 36 -7.54 -10.41 -8.73
N CYS A 37 -7.87 -9.80 -9.87
CA CYS A 37 -8.20 -8.37 -9.96
C CYS A 37 -9.52 -8.12 -10.72
N SER A 38 -10.08 -6.90 -10.64
CA SER A 38 -11.32 -6.52 -11.34
C SER A 38 -11.12 -6.36 -12.86
N LEU A 39 -12.19 -6.47 -13.65
CA LEU A 39 -12.13 -6.24 -15.11
C LEU A 39 -11.53 -4.87 -15.45
N LYS A 40 -11.97 -3.83 -14.73
CA LYS A 40 -11.47 -2.45 -14.90
C LYS A 40 -9.97 -2.36 -14.66
N TRP A 41 -9.43 -3.08 -13.67
CA TRP A 41 -8.01 -3.03 -13.33
C TRP A 41 -7.12 -3.50 -14.48
N PHE A 42 -7.50 -4.56 -15.21
CA PHE A 42 -6.65 -5.07 -16.29
C PHE A 42 -7.07 -4.66 -17.69
N LEU A 43 -8.29 -4.13 -17.91
CA LEU A 43 -8.75 -3.71 -19.24
C LEU A 43 -8.64 -2.19 -19.46
N ASN A 44 -8.82 -1.39 -18.41
CA ASN A 44 -8.80 0.07 -18.50
C ASN A 44 -7.37 0.65 -18.39
N CYS A 45 -6.44 0.10 -19.17
CA CYS A 45 -5.07 0.58 -19.25
C CYS A 45 -4.39 0.18 -20.56
N SER A 46 -3.34 0.91 -20.95
CA SER A 46 -2.49 0.55 -22.09
C SER A 46 -1.74 -0.77 -21.82
N ASP A 47 -1.22 -1.40 -22.88
CA ASP A 47 -0.44 -2.64 -22.75
C ASP A 47 0.81 -2.44 -21.87
N GLN A 48 1.48 -1.29 -22.00
CA GLN A 48 2.60 -0.90 -21.14
C GLN A 48 2.19 -0.85 -19.66
N ARG A 49 1.12 -0.13 -19.33
CA ARG A 49 0.64 0.00 -17.95
C ARG A 49 0.18 -1.33 -17.37
N PHE A 50 -0.41 -2.19 -18.19
CA PHE A 50 -0.77 -3.55 -17.79
C PHE A 50 0.47 -4.36 -17.40
N GLU A 51 1.53 -4.29 -18.20
CA GLU A 51 2.78 -5.01 -17.94
C GLU A 51 3.50 -4.48 -16.69
N GLU A 52 3.59 -3.16 -16.53
CA GLU A 52 4.14 -2.52 -15.31
C GLU A 52 3.41 -3.01 -14.05
N ARG A 53 2.06 -3.09 -14.10
CA ARG A 53 1.25 -3.63 -13.00
C ARG A 53 1.52 -5.11 -12.74
N LEU A 54 1.72 -5.92 -13.78
CA LEU A 54 2.05 -7.34 -13.63
C LEU A 54 3.45 -7.54 -13.02
N GLN A 55 4.38 -6.60 -13.20
CA GLN A 55 5.77 -6.74 -12.74
C GLN A 55 5.95 -6.37 -11.26
N GLY A 56 4.94 -5.81 -10.59
CA GLY A 56 4.95 -5.63 -9.13
C GLY A 56 5.45 -4.28 -8.63
N GLU A 57 5.41 -3.23 -9.45
CA GLU A 57 5.63 -1.84 -9.02
C GLU A 57 4.32 -1.13 -8.58
N TYR A 58 3.22 -1.86 -8.46
CA TYR A 58 1.92 -1.28 -8.06
C TYR A 58 1.28 -2.11 -6.94
N ILE A 59 1.36 -1.60 -5.71
CA ILE A 59 0.56 -2.07 -4.59
C ILE A 59 -0.89 -1.64 -4.85
N GLU A 60 -1.81 -2.60 -4.88
CA GLU A 60 -3.25 -2.33 -4.95
C GLU A 60 -3.68 -1.55 -3.69
N THR A 61 -4.26 -0.37 -3.88
CA THR A 61 -4.72 0.55 -2.82
C THR A 61 -5.93 0.03 -2.02
N GLU A 62 -6.37 -1.20 -2.25
CA GLU A 62 -7.55 -1.80 -1.60
C GLU A 62 -7.18 -2.54 -0.30
N THR A 63 -5.88 -2.74 -0.02
CA THR A 63 -5.46 -3.19 1.31
C THR A 63 -5.43 -1.95 2.19
N PRO A 64 -6.25 -1.83 3.26
CA PRO A 64 -6.03 -0.79 4.23
C PRO A 64 -4.60 -0.97 4.74
N GLY A 65 -3.73 -0.02 4.40
CA GLY A 65 -2.37 0.02 4.91
C GLY A 65 -2.40 -0.02 6.44
N PRO A 66 -1.27 -0.32 7.09
CA PRO A 66 -1.22 -0.37 8.55
C PRO A 66 -1.92 0.86 9.13
N LEU A 67 -2.91 0.61 9.99
CA LEU A 67 -3.68 1.66 10.65
C LEU A 67 -2.73 2.41 11.59
N PHE A 68 -2.12 3.48 11.10
CA PHE A 68 -1.41 4.42 11.94
C PHE A 68 -2.47 5.22 12.71
N CYS A 69 -2.67 4.86 13.98
CA CYS A 69 -3.42 5.69 14.91
C CYS A 69 -2.62 6.97 15.15
N MET A 70 -2.97 8.06 14.46
CA MET A 70 -2.39 9.38 14.71
C MET A 70 -2.70 9.76 16.17
N GLY A 71 -1.66 9.90 17.00
CA GLY A 71 -1.81 10.25 18.42
C GLY A 71 -1.92 9.07 19.41
N GLY A 72 -1.60 7.84 19.00
CA GLY A 72 -1.45 6.71 19.93
C GLY A 72 -0.17 6.81 20.78
N LYS A 73 -0.21 6.30 22.01
CA LYS A 73 0.95 6.23 22.91
C LYS A 73 2.01 5.28 22.32
N LEU A 74 3.19 5.80 22.03
CA LEU A 74 4.34 5.03 21.56
C LEU A 74 4.94 4.26 22.75
N GLU A 75 4.82 2.94 22.77
CA GLU A 75 5.41 2.10 23.83
C GLU A 75 6.78 1.59 23.36
N LEU A 76 7.84 2.08 24.01
CA LEU A 76 9.21 1.62 23.76
C LEU A 76 9.49 0.34 24.57
N PRO A 77 10.02 -0.73 23.95
CA PRO A 77 10.45 -1.89 24.70
C PRO A 77 11.81 -1.59 25.35
N GLY A 78 11.83 -1.51 26.68
CA GLY A 78 13.06 -1.46 27.46
C GLY A 78 13.33 -0.10 28.10
N ASN A 79 12.84 0.09 29.32
CA ASN A 79 13.53 0.89 30.30
C ASN A 79 13.28 0.28 31.68
N GLU A 80 14.09 -0.73 32.02
CA GLU A 80 14.27 -1.15 33.40
C GLU A 80 14.79 0.07 34.18
N MET A 81 13.94 0.59 35.08
CA MET A 81 14.33 1.65 36.00
C MET A 81 15.40 1.07 36.92
N VAL A 82 16.67 1.32 36.61
CA VAL A 82 17.74 1.23 37.60
C VAL A 82 17.60 2.47 38.47
N SER A 83 16.84 2.34 39.56
CA SER A 83 16.99 3.24 40.70
C SER A 83 18.26 2.81 41.42
N ASP A 84 19.29 3.66 41.36
CA ASP A 84 20.33 3.65 42.38
C ASP A 84 20.59 5.10 42.80
N GLU A 85 20.74 5.24 44.11
CA GLU A 85 20.48 6.43 44.90
C GLU A 85 21.70 7.38 44.92
N GLU A 86 21.42 8.70 44.84
CA GLU A 86 22.17 9.88 45.34
C GLU A 86 23.71 10.02 45.13
N ASP A 87 24.14 11.10 44.45
CA ASP A 87 25.08 12.06 45.04
C ASP A 87 25.07 13.42 44.29
N GLU A 88 25.14 14.52 45.04
CA GLU A 88 25.10 15.92 44.59
C GLU A 88 26.34 16.30 43.76
N SER A 89 26.16 16.94 42.60
CA SER A 89 27.17 17.85 42.05
C SER A 89 26.49 18.98 41.28
N ASP A 90 26.62 20.18 41.84
CA ASP A 90 26.40 21.48 41.21
C ASP A 90 27.34 21.64 39.99
N ASP A 91 27.05 22.62 39.14
CA ASP A 91 27.72 22.99 37.88
C ASP A 91 27.23 22.27 36.61
N GLU A 92 26.38 22.93 35.79
CA GLU A 92 26.79 23.39 34.44
C GLU A 92 25.66 24.16 33.71
N VAL A 93 26.03 25.30 33.12
CA VAL A 93 25.16 26.36 32.63
C VAL A 93 24.35 25.95 31.39
N LEU A 94 23.02 25.90 31.51
CA LEU A 94 22.13 25.74 30.35
C LEU A 94 22.13 27.00 29.47
N TYR A 95 22.92 26.99 28.38
CA TYR A 95 22.70 27.92 27.28
C TYR A 95 21.33 27.64 26.64
N ARG A 96 20.30 28.32 27.15
CA ARG A 96 19.02 28.46 26.46
C ARG A 96 19.27 29.26 25.18
N ARG A 97 19.51 28.57 24.07
CA ARG A 97 19.43 29.19 22.74
C ARG A 97 17.95 29.34 22.39
N THR A 98 17.31 30.37 22.92
CA THR A 98 15.99 30.80 22.45
C THR A 98 16.14 31.32 21.03
N VAL A 99 15.52 30.66 20.07
CA VAL A 99 15.30 31.21 18.73
C VAL A 99 14.02 32.04 18.81
N SER A 100 14.15 33.36 18.77
CA SER A 100 13.00 34.25 18.56
C SER A 100 12.63 34.23 17.07
N LEU A 101 11.34 34.14 16.78
CA LEU A 101 10.77 34.38 15.44
C LEU A 101 10.88 35.86 15.06
#